data_AF-A0A9E5P905-F1
#
_entry.id   AF-A0A9E5P905-F1
#
_cell.length_a   1.000
_cell.length_b   1.000
_cell.length_c   1.000
_cell.angle_alpha   90.00
_cell.angle_beta   90.00
_cell.angle_gamma   90.00
#
_symmetry.space_group_name_H-M   'P 1'
#
loop_
_entity.id
_entity.type
_entity.pdbx_description
1 polymer ?
#
loop_
_entity_poly.entity_id
_entity_poly.type
_entity_poly.pdbx_seq_one_letter_code
_entity_poly.pdbx_strand_id
1 'polypeptide(L)' 'GKAEIIIGKHRNGPTGTINLVFQGQWLRFANFAPDYFRGDTAG' A
#
# COMPACT_ATOMS: atom_id res chain seq x y z
N GLY A 1 6.89 -3.07 -5.36
CA GLY A 1 7.50 -1.93 -4.63
C GLY A 1 6.51 -1.32 -3.66
N LYS A 2 6.99 -0.69 -2.57
CA LYS A 2 6.12 0.04 -1.63
C LYS A 2 5.52 1.27 -2.32
N ALA A 3 4.25 1.53 -2.09
CA ALA A 3 3.53 2.69 -2.61
C ALA A 3 2.73 3.37 -1.50
N GLU A 4 2.53 4.68 -1.64
CA GLU A 4 1.76 5.50 -0.71
C GLU A 4 0.64 6.22 -1.49
N ILE A 5 -0.60 6.13 -1.01
CA ILE A 5 -1.76 6.80 -1.58
C ILE A 5 -2.27 7.85 -0.59
N ILE A 6 -2.42 9.09 -1.06
CA ILE A 6 -2.93 10.21 -0.27
C ILE A 6 -4.37 10.50 -0.65
N ILE A 7 -5.28 10.39 0.32
CA ILE A 7 -6.68 10.77 0.20
C ILE A 7 -6.80 12.24 0.60
N GLY A 8 -6.75 13.14 -0.38
CA GLY A 8 -6.83 14.59 -0.15
C GLY A 8 -8.24 15.12 0.15
N LYS A 9 -9.30 14.40 -0.26
CA LYS A 9 -10.70 14.78 0.00
C LYS A 9 -11.57 13.54 0.20
N HIS A 10 -12.40 13.56 1.22
CA HIS A 10 -13.43 12.54 1.46
C HIS A 10 -14.71 13.22 1.93
N ARG A 11 -15.83 13.08 1.19
CA ARG A 11 -17.08 13.84 1.45
C ARG A 11 -17.69 13.49 2.82
N ASN A 12 -17.58 12.22 3.21
CA ASN A 12 -18.35 11.64 4.32
C ASN A 12 -17.44 10.89 5.30
N GLY A 13 -16.28 11.45 5.65
CA GLY A 13 -15.29 10.72 6.45
C GLY A 13 -13.87 11.26 6.33
N PRO A 14 -12.89 10.57 6.90
CA PRO A 14 -11.54 11.09 7.08
C PRO A 14 -10.75 11.13 5.77
N THR A 15 -9.87 12.13 5.69
CA THR A 15 -8.71 12.14 4.78
C THR A 15 -7.54 11.43 5.45
N GLY A 16 -6.52 11.08 4.67
CA GLY A 16 -5.34 10.43 5.23
C GLY A 16 -4.51 9.73 4.17
N THR A 17 -3.57 8.94 4.64
CA THR A 17 -2.59 8.26 3.79
C THR A 17 -2.66 6.75 4.02
N ILE A 18 -2.61 5.98 2.93
CA ILE A 18 -2.71 4.52 2.95
C ILE A 18 -1.49 3.94 2.23
N ASN A 19 -0.81 3.00 2.89
CA ASN A 19 0.29 2.24 2.29
C ASN A 19 -0.27 1.08 1.47
N LEU A 20 0.25 0.90 0.26
CA LEU A 20 -0.07 -0.21 -0.67
C LEU A 20 1.22 -0.80 -1.27
N VAL A 21 1.06 -1.84 -2.07
CA VAL A 21 2.12 -2.44 -2.89
C VAL A 21 1.81 -2.21 -4.36
N PHE A 22 2.77 -1.67 -5.11
CA PHE A 22 2.70 -1.63 -6.56
C PHE A 22 3.36 -2.88 -7.18
N GLN A 23 2.58 -3.66 -7.91
CA GLN A 23 2.99 -4.85 -8.65
C GLN A 23 3.24 -4.46 -10.12
N GLY A 24 4.46 -4.00 -10.42
CA GLY A 24 4.81 -3.44 -11.74
C GLY A 24 4.54 -4.36 -12.93
N GLN A 25 4.72 -5.67 -12.75
CA GLN A 25 4.48 -6.68 -13.79
C GLN A 25 3.02 -6.79 -14.24
N TRP A 26 2.07 -6.33 -13.42
CA TRP A 26 0.64 -6.30 -13.74
C TRP A 26 0.04 -4.88 -13.68
N LEU A 27 0.89 -3.85 -13.49
CA LEU A 27 0.48 -2.45 -13.32
C LEU A 27 -0.64 -2.27 -12.28
N ARG A 28 -0.59 -3.04 -11.18
CA ARG A 28 -1.68 -3.15 -10.21
C ARG A 28 -1.24 -2.74 -8.80
N PHE A 29 -2.17 -2.15 -8.03
CA PHE A 29 -2.03 -2.00 -6.59
C PHE A 29 -2.65 -3.18 -5.83
N ALA A 30 -1.94 -3.63 -4.80
CA ALA A 30 -2.39 -4.65 -3.87
C ALA A 30 -2.31 -4.14 -2.42
N ASN A 31 -3.11 -4.74 -1.53
CA ASN A 31 -3.09 -4.41 -0.10
C ASN A 31 -1.68 -4.56 0.46
N PHE A 32 -1.25 -3.59 1.27
CA PHE A 32 -0.02 -3.72 2.03
C PHE A 32 -0.27 -4.68 3.19
N ALA A 33 0.24 -5.91 3.08
CA ALA A 33 0.21 -6.91 4.14
C ALA A 33 1.56 -6.91 4.87
N PRO A 34 1.69 -6.26 6.05
CA PRO A 34 2.97 -6.12 6.74
C PRO A 34 3.62 -7.46 7.08
N ASP A 35 2.82 -8.50 7.37
CA ASP A 35 3.32 -9.84 7.69
C ASP A 35 3.95 -10.56 6.50
N TYR A 36 3.52 -10.25 5.26
CA TYR A 36 4.09 -10.81 4.04
C TYR A 36 5.48 -10.24 3.72
N PHE A 37 5.77 -9.02 4.17
CA PHE A 37 7.08 -8.37 4.01
C PHE A 37 8.06 -8.69 5.15
N ARG A 38 7.58 -9.27 6.26
CA ARG A 38 8.42 -9.66 7.40
C ARG A 38 9.23 -10.94 7.14
N GLY A 39 8.94 -11.68 6.07
CA GLY A 39 9.59 -12.96 5.74
C GLY A 39 10.83 -12.89 4.85
N ASP A 40 11.18 -11.73 4.27
CA ASP A 40 12.23 -11.62 3.24
C ASP A 40 13.50 -10.89 3.71
N THR A 41 13.66 -10.68 5.03
CA THR A 41 14.87 -10.06 5.62
C THR A 41 15.48 -10.93 6.73
N ALA A 42 15.04 -12.18 6.86
CA ALA A 42 15.60 -13.16 7.79
C ALA A 42 15.92 -14.48 7.04
N GLY A 43 16.75 -14.36 6.01
CA GLY A 43 17.40 -15.47 5.30
C GLY A 43 18.81 -15.07 4.91
#